data_AF-A0A7V9S928-F1
#
_entry.id   AF-A0A7V9S928-F1
#
_cell.length_a   1.000
_cell.length_b   1.000
_cell.length_c   1.000
_cell.angle_alpha   90.00
_cell.angle_beta   90.00
_cell.angle_gamma   90.00
#
_symmetry.space_group_name_H-M   'P 1'
#
loop_
_entity.id
_entity.type
_entity.pdbx_description
1 polymer ?
#
loop_
_entity_poly.entity_id
_entity_poly.type
_entity_poly.pdbx_seq_one_letter_code
_entity_poly.pdbx_strand_id
1 'polypeptide(L)'
;MAWRMGRAAFWRFLVINLLVVAAIVLLLPKDLDLPLKDGDSVPLPPVPIKPIIALLLCLPSGWMGRRRLHDAGKGGWHTWIPFLAFACFATAQAIAAPMMLKYAFWAQAHGESATSVQAGMVGIFALWLCGLLLAAGTLRTVFLWLQPGDVQDNRYGPAPASTQQWGTAPVIAMLPKVGRLGRLPFWIIVVVNYLAFRLLNDQVHIPMELVILLYLPSFAAAVPRLHDTGRTAAPAAAAFAIGAIDPFLEGPLKHWALMAFAPDGLLGSFFAGNATVIVANIATFYLLFLCWQPGEPGSNQYGQGPAEAAIDDFVTQSASPQAPARPTAQTYVAKPVTRGAAQRSFGKRAN
;
A
#
# COMPACT_ATOMS: atom_id res chain seq x y z
N MET A 1 -3.52 21.55 20.26
CA MET A 1 -3.54 20.17 19.71
C MET A 1 -2.65 20.14 18.48
N ALA A 2 -1.59 19.34 18.48
CA ALA A 2 -0.73 19.18 17.31
C ALA A 2 -1.42 18.25 16.30
N TRP A 3 -1.61 18.73 15.07
CA TRP A 3 -2.32 18.00 14.00
C TRP A 3 -1.35 17.27 13.03
N ARG A 4 -0.04 17.30 13.29
CA ARG A 4 0.95 16.53 12.53
C ARG A 4 0.80 15.05 12.88
N MET A 5 0.67 14.22 11.85
CA MET A 5 0.57 12.78 12.02
C MET A 5 1.94 12.15 11.87
N GLY A 6 2.38 11.36 12.85
CA GLY A 6 3.61 10.59 12.75
C GLY A 6 3.59 9.64 11.55
N ARG A 7 4.75 9.39 10.95
CA ARG A 7 4.90 8.52 9.77
C ARG A 7 4.23 7.15 9.95
N ALA A 8 4.46 6.51 11.10
CA ALA A 8 3.86 5.21 11.40
C ALA A 8 2.32 5.26 11.48
N ALA A 9 1.76 6.33 12.08
CA ALA A 9 0.31 6.51 12.16
C ALA A 9 -0.30 6.74 10.76
N PHE A 10 0.37 7.52 9.90
CA PHE A 10 -0.05 7.72 8.52
C PHE A 10 -0.14 6.39 7.74
N TRP A 11 0.91 5.57 7.78
CA TRP A 11 0.92 4.30 7.06
C TRP A 11 -0.11 3.30 7.59
N ARG A 12 -0.30 3.21 8.91
CA ARG A 12 -1.35 2.38 9.51
C ARG A 12 -2.73 2.82 9.05
N PHE A 13 -3.01 4.13 9.10
CA PHE A 13 -4.26 4.68 8.63
C PHE A 13 -4.47 4.38 7.14
N LEU A 14 -3.45 4.60 6.31
CA LEU A 14 -3.54 4.36 4.87
C LEU A 14 -3.87 2.90 4.59
N VAL A 15 -3.14 1.96 5.17
CA VAL A 15 -3.36 0.51 4.97
C VAL A 15 -4.76 0.12 5.45
N ILE A 16 -5.16 0.52 6.65
CA ILE A 16 -6.50 0.21 7.19
C ILE A 16 -7.58 0.78 6.27
N ASN A 17 -7.45 2.04 5.84
CA ASN A 17 -8.44 2.66 4.96
C ASN A 17 -8.52 1.93 3.62
N LEU A 18 -7.39 1.57 3.01
CA LEU A 18 -7.36 0.80 1.77
C LEU A 18 -7.98 -0.59 1.92
N LEU A 19 -7.74 -1.29 3.04
CA LEU A 19 -8.38 -2.57 3.32
C LEU A 19 -9.89 -2.44 3.51
N VAL A 20 -10.35 -1.39 4.19
CA VAL A 20 -11.78 -1.09 4.35
C VAL A 20 -12.43 -0.75 3.02
N VAL A 21 -11.80 0.11 2.21
CA VAL A 21 -12.26 0.44 0.85
C VAL A 21 -12.40 -0.85 0.03
N ALA A 22 -11.37 -1.68 0.04
CA ALA A 22 -11.33 -2.93 -0.70
C ALA A 22 -12.42 -3.91 -0.24
N ALA A 23 -12.62 -4.05 1.07
CA ALA A 23 -13.69 -4.87 1.65
C ALA A 23 -15.08 -4.35 1.28
N ILE A 24 -15.31 -3.03 1.34
CA ILE A 24 -16.59 -2.43 0.93
C ILE A 24 -16.83 -2.72 -0.55
N VAL A 25 -15.87 -2.44 -1.42
CA VAL A 25 -15.99 -2.66 -2.87
C VAL A 25 -16.25 -4.13 -3.21
N LEU A 26 -15.60 -5.07 -2.49
CA LEU A 26 -15.85 -6.51 -2.61
C LEU A 26 -17.28 -6.90 -2.23
N LEU A 27 -17.83 -6.28 -1.19
CA LEU A 27 -19.18 -6.56 -0.69
C LEU A 27 -20.27 -5.87 -1.51
N LEU A 28 -19.91 -4.94 -2.41
CA LEU A 28 -20.88 -4.32 -3.30
C LEU A 28 -21.43 -5.35 -4.30
N PRO A 29 -22.76 -5.39 -4.51
CA PRO A 29 -23.37 -6.26 -5.50
C PRO A 29 -22.72 -6.11 -6.87
N LYS A 30 -22.62 -7.21 -7.63
CA LYS A 30 -22.17 -7.16 -9.03
C LYS A 30 -23.12 -6.34 -9.91
N ASP A 31 -24.40 -6.33 -9.54
CA ASP A 31 -25.48 -5.65 -10.27
C ASP A 31 -25.68 -4.20 -9.80
N LEU A 32 -24.77 -3.66 -8.99
CA LEU A 32 -24.87 -2.28 -8.50
C LEU A 32 -24.69 -1.26 -9.64
N ASP A 33 -24.04 -1.64 -10.73
CA ASP A 33 -23.86 -0.76 -11.88
C ASP A 33 -25.22 -0.49 -12.52
N LEU A 34 -25.56 0.78 -12.71
CA LEU A 34 -26.89 1.19 -13.17
C LEU A 34 -27.11 0.68 -14.59
N PRO A 35 -28.09 -0.21 -14.83
CA PRO A 35 -28.41 -0.64 -16.17
C PRO A 35 -28.94 0.58 -16.95
N LEU A 36 -28.23 0.95 -18.01
CA LEU A 36 -28.75 1.87 -19.01
C LEU A 36 -29.78 1.09 -19.84
N LYS A 37 -31.06 1.27 -19.52
CA LYS A 37 -32.16 0.78 -20.35
C LYS A 37 -32.20 1.61 -21.62
N ASP A 38 -31.75 1.03 -22.72
CA ASP A 38 -32.08 1.52 -24.06
C ASP A 38 -33.16 0.63 -24.67
N GLY A 39 -34.20 1.26 -25.22
CA GLY A 39 -35.22 0.57 -26.00
C GLY A 39 -34.61 0.05 -27.29
N ASP A 40 -34.77 -1.25 -27.55
CA ASP A 40 -34.47 -2.05 -28.76
C ASP A 40 -33.12 -1.89 -29.50
N SER A 41 -32.30 -0.87 -29.21
CA SER A 41 -31.01 -0.64 -29.85
C SER A 41 -29.87 -0.79 -28.83
N VAL A 42 -29.02 -1.80 -29.07
CA VAL A 42 -27.71 -2.09 -28.45
C VAL A 42 -27.60 -1.79 -26.94
N PRO A 43 -27.60 -2.81 -26.06
CA PRO A 43 -27.48 -2.58 -24.62
C PRO A 43 -26.17 -1.85 -24.27
N LEU A 44 -26.30 -0.62 -23.79
CA LEU A 44 -25.19 0.19 -23.29
C LEU A 44 -24.53 -0.50 -22.07
N PRO A 45 -23.21 -0.36 -21.90
CA PRO A 45 -22.56 -0.83 -20.68
C PRO A 45 -23.12 -0.07 -19.47
N PRO A 46 -23.36 -0.73 -18.33
CA PRO A 46 -23.91 -0.05 -17.16
C PRO A 46 -22.92 0.99 -16.62
N VAL A 47 -23.44 2.04 -15.96
CA VAL A 47 -22.57 3.09 -15.41
C VAL A 47 -21.76 2.50 -14.25
N PRO A 48 -20.41 2.54 -14.31
CA PRO A 48 -19.58 1.93 -13.30
C PRO A 48 -19.62 2.75 -12.01
N ILE A 49 -20.46 2.35 -11.06
CA ILE A 49 -20.61 3.05 -9.78
C ILE A 49 -19.46 2.69 -8.84
N LYS A 50 -18.92 1.47 -8.96
CA LYS A 50 -17.86 0.96 -8.07
C LYS A 50 -16.60 1.85 -8.04
N PRO A 51 -16.05 2.33 -9.17
CA PRO A 51 -14.93 3.27 -9.16
C PRO A 51 -15.24 4.60 -8.45
N ILE A 52 -16.46 5.11 -8.58
CA ILE A 52 -16.89 6.35 -7.91
C ILE A 52 -16.92 6.13 -6.39
N ILE A 53 -17.51 5.02 -5.93
CA ILE A 53 -17.53 4.65 -4.52
C ILE A 53 -16.09 4.46 -4.00
N ALA A 54 -15.23 3.75 -4.74
CA ALA A 54 -13.84 3.56 -4.37
C ALA A 54 -13.09 4.90 -4.23
N LEU A 55 -13.33 5.86 -5.12
CA LEU A 55 -12.76 7.20 -5.04
C LEU A 55 -13.23 7.95 -3.78
N LEU A 56 -14.54 7.91 -3.49
CA LEU A 56 -15.11 8.55 -2.31
C LEU A 56 -14.53 7.98 -1.01
N LEU A 57 -14.38 6.66 -0.95
CA LEU A 57 -13.78 5.97 0.19
C LEU A 57 -12.26 6.22 0.32
N CYS A 58 -11.60 6.65 -0.76
CA CYS A 58 -10.20 7.06 -0.75
C CYS A 58 -9.97 8.52 -0.32
N LEU A 59 -11.02 9.35 -0.22
CA LEU A 59 -10.89 10.76 0.21
C LEU A 59 -10.17 10.94 1.56
N PRO A 60 -10.40 10.10 2.59
CA PRO A 60 -9.66 10.18 3.84
C PRO A 60 -8.15 9.95 3.65
N SER A 61 -7.76 8.99 2.81
CA SER A 61 -6.36 8.75 2.44
C SER A 61 -5.75 9.98 1.74
N GLY A 62 -6.50 10.59 0.82
CA GLY A 62 -6.05 11.78 0.11
C GLY A 62 -5.86 12.98 1.04
N TRP A 63 -6.76 13.18 1.98
CA TRP A 63 -6.64 14.26 2.95
C TRP A 63 -5.47 14.05 3.93
N MET A 64 -5.24 12.81 4.33
CA MET A 64 -4.10 12.45 5.17
C MET A 64 -2.76 12.55 4.43
N GLY A 65 -2.71 12.11 3.17
CA GLY A 65 -1.53 12.25 2.32
C GLY A 65 -1.20 13.71 2.04
N ARG A 66 -2.20 14.58 1.90
CA ARG A 66 -2.02 16.04 1.79
C ARG A 66 -1.23 16.58 2.99
N ARG A 67 -1.64 16.23 4.22
CA ARG A 67 -0.95 16.66 5.44
C ARG A 67 0.50 16.18 5.46
N ARG A 68 0.72 14.92 5.08
CA ARG A 68 2.05 14.33 5.01
C ARG A 68 2.97 15.02 4.00
N LEU A 69 2.44 15.41 2.83
CA LEU A 69 3.19 16.18 1.84
C LEU A 69 3.56 17.57 2.35
N HIS A 70 2.64 18.23 3.06
CA HIS A 70 2.94 19.50 3.72
C HIS A 70 4.02 19.36 4.79
N ASP A 71 4.08 18.22 5.49
CA ASP A 71 5.19 17.95 6.40
C ASP A 71 6.53 17.88 5.67
N ALA A 72 6.58 17.50 4.39
CA ALA A 72 7.80 17.47 3.58
C ALA A 72 8.04 18.76 2.77
N GLY A 73 7.33 19.85 3.07
CA GLY A 73 7.40 21.11 2.32
C GLY A 73 6.89 21.00 0.88
N LYS A 74 6.07 20.00 0.57
CA LYS A 74 5.50 19.76 -0.77
C LYS A 74 4.06 20.22 -0.86
N GLY A 75 3.64 20.59 -2.07
CA GLY A 75 2.25 20.94 -2.37
C GLY A 75 1.33 19.75 -2.13
N GLY A 76 0.36 19.90 -1.23
CA GLY A 76 -0.55 18.81 -0.87
C GLY A 76 -1.47 18.33 -2.01
N TRP A 77 -1.55 19.06 -3.13
CA TRP A 77 -2.36 18.66 -4.29
C TRP A 77 -1.81 17.41 -4.99
N HIS A 78 -0.51 17.13 -4.87
CA HIS A 78 0.10 15.96 -5.52
C HIS A 78 -0.49 14.64 -5.03
N THR A 79 -1.05 14.60 -3.81
CA THR A 79 -1.72 13.43 -3.28
C THR A 79 -2.97 13.04 -4.07
N TRP A 80 -3.63 13.99 -4.74
CA TRP A 80 -4.86 13.70 -5.50
C TRP A 80 -4.60 13.13 -6.90
N ILE A 81 -3.38 13.28 -7.42
CA ILE A 81 -3.00 12.77 -8.75
C ILE A 81 -3.31 11.28 -8.91
N PRO A 82 -2.85 10.37 -8.02
CA PRO A 82 -3.12 8.95 -8.18
C PRO A 82 -4.60 8.61 -8.04
N PHE A 83 -5.34 9.29 -7.16
CA PHE A 83 -6.77 9.03 -6.98
C PHE A 83 -7.60 9.49 -8.18
N LEU A 84 -7.31 10.68 -8.72
CA LEU A 84 -7.98 11.19 -9.92
C LEU A 84 -7.64 10.35 -11.15
N ALA A 85 -6.37 10.04 -11.34
CA ALA A 85 -5.95 9.21 -12.46
C ALA A 85 -6.54 7.79 -12.32
N PHE A 86 -6.68 7.24 -11.11
CA PHE A 86 -7.35 5.96 -10.86
C PHE A 86 -8.82 6.03 -11.24
N ALA A 87 -9.54 7.06 -10.78
CA ALA A 87 -10.95 7.24 -11.14
C ALA A 87 -11.14 7.38 -12.66
N CYS A 88 -10.30 8.18 -13.34
CA CYS A 88 -10.33 8.32 -14.78
C CYS A 88 -10.05 7.00 -15.49
N PHE A 89 -9.00 6.28 -15.09
CA PHE A 89 -8.62 5.01 -15.68
C PHE A 89 -9.69 3.93 -15.47
N ALA A 90 -10.19 3.76 -14.25
CA ALA A 90 -11.21 2.77 -13.93
C ALA A 90 -12.54 3.07 -14.64
N THR A 91 -12.93 4.35 -14.72
CA THR A 91 -14.12 4.76 -15.49
C THR A 91 -13.93 4.52 -16.98
N ALA A 92 -12.77 4.89 -17.53
CA ALA A 92 -12.46 4.67 -18.93
C ALA A 92 -12.41 3.17 -19.27
N GLN A 93 -11.82 2.34 -18.40
CA GLN A 93 -11.78 0.90 -18.60
C GLN A 93 -13.18 0.28 -18.57
N ALA A 94 -14.01 0.66 -17.58
CA ALA A 94 -15.35 0.10 -17.45
C ALA A 94 -16.31 0.53 -18.56
N ILE A 95 -16.10 1.68 -19.21
CA ILE A 95 -16.91 2.13 -20.34
C ILE A 95 -16.29 1.71 -21.67
N ALA A 96 -15.04 2.08 -21.92
CA ALA A 96 -14.42 1.95 -23.24
C ALA A 96 -14.06 0.50 -23.56
N ALA A 97 -13.60 -0.32 -22.61
CA ALA A 97 -13.24 -1.71 -22.90
C ALA A 97 -14.44 -2.55 -23.42
N PRO A 98 -15.62 -2.58 -22.75
CA PRO A 98 -16.75 -3.32 -23.28
C PRO A 98 -17.32 -2.72 -24.57
N MET A 99 -17.29 -1.40 -24.75
CA MET A 99 -17.73 -0.77 -26.01
C MET A 99 -16.80 -1.13 -27.17
N MET A 100 -15.49 -1.08 -26.97
CA MET A 100 -14.50 -1.43 -28.00
C MET A 100 -14.58 -2.91 -28.38
N LEU A 101 -14.75 -3.80 -27.40
CA LEU A 101 -14.90 -5.23 -27.65
C LEU A 101 -16.19 -5.53 -28.43
N LYS A 102 -17.33 -4.93 -28.03
CA LYS A 102 -18.60 -5.07 -28.75
C LYS A 102 -18.50 -4.53 -30.18
N TYR A 103 -17.87 -3.37 -30.35
CA TYR A 103 -17.66 -2.77 -31.67
C TYR A 103 -16.78 -3.66 -32.56
N ALA A 104 -15.71 -4.23 -32.02
CA ALA A 104 -14.85 -5.14 -32.77
C ALA A 104 -15.60 -6.39 -33.25
N PHE A 105 -16.42 -7.01 -32.40
CA PHE A 105 -17.26 -8.15 -32.79
C PHE A 105 -18.35 -7.77 -33.80
N TRP A 106 -19.00 -6.62 -33.61
CA TRP A 106 -19.99 -6.11 -34.56
C TRP A 106 -19.36 -5.87 -35.93
N ALA A 107 -18.20 -5.19 -35.97
CA ALA A 107 -17.47 -4.92 -37.20
C ALA A 107 -17.06 -6.23 -37.92
N GLN A 108 -16.52 -7.20 -37.17
CA GLN A 108 -16.19 -8.51 -37.71
C GLN A 108 -17.41 -9.24 -38.30
N ALA A 109 -18.57 -9.19 -37.62
CA ALA A 109 -19.79 -9.85 -38.08
C ALA A 109 -20.38 -9.22 -39.35
N HIS A 110 -20.12 -7.93 -39.60
CA HIS A 110 -20.64 -7.20 -40.76
C HIS A 110 -19.62 -7.07 -41.90
N GLY A 111 -18.48 -7.75 -41.81
CA GLY A 111 -17.44 -7.69 -42.84
C GLY A 111 -16.81 -6.29 -42.98
N GLU A 112 -16.90 -5.47 -41.93
CA GLU A 112 -16.28 -4.14 -41.89
C GLU A 112 -14.76 -4.25 -42.04
N SER A 113 -14.18 -3.24 -42.69
CA SER A 113 -12.76 -3.26 -43.06
C SER A 113 -11.84 -3.31 -41.83
N ALA A 114 -10.61 -3.80 -42.03
CA ALA A 114 -9.56 -3.88 -41.02
C ALA A 114 -9.30 -2.56 -40.25
N THR A 115 -9.71 -1.41 -40.80
CA THR A 115 -9.58 -0.09 -40.16
C THR A 115 -10.44 0.06 -38.90
N SER A 116 -11.63 -0.55 -38.85
CA SER A 116 -12.51 -0.53 -37.68
C SER A 116 -11.90 -1.28 -36.49
N VAL A 117 -11.29 -2.44 -36.78
CA VAL A 117 -10.53 -3.24 -35.83
C VAL A 117 -9.30 -2.47 -35.32
N GLN A 118 -8.57 -1.80 -36.22
CA GLN A 118 -7.43 -0.95 -35.85
C GLN A 118 -7.83 0.23 -34.94
N ALA A 119 -8.99 0.85 -35.15
CA ALA A 119 -9.48 1.91 -34.28
C ALA A 119 -9.74 1.42 -32.84
N GLY A 120 -10.32 0.22 -32.70
CA GLY A 120 -10.46 -0.43 -31.40
C GLY A 120 -9.11 -0.71 -30.73
N MET A 121 -8.09 -1.11 -31.51
CA MET A 121 -6.73 -1.35 -31.02
C MET A 121 -6.06 -0.08 -30.49
N VAL A 122 -6.17 1.05 -31.21
CA VAL A 122 -5.64 2.34 -30.75
C VAL A 122 -6.29 2.76 -29.44
N GLY A 123 -7.59 2.52 -29.30
CA GLY A 123 -8.34 2.79 -28.08
C GLY A 123 -7.86 1.97 -26.87
N ILE A 124 -7.65 0.66 -27.05
CA ILE A 124 -7.09 -0.20 -26.00
C ILE A 124 -5.70 0.29 -25.62
N PHE A 125 -4.82 0.56 -26.59
CA PHE A 125 -3.47 1.06 -26.33
C PHE A 125 -3.47 2.39 -25.57
N ALA A 126 -4.38 3.31 -25.91
CA ALA A 126 -4.54 4.57 -25.18
C ALA A 126 -4.93 4.34 -23.71
N LEU A 127 -5.85 3.39 -23.43
CA LEU A 127 -6.20 3.01 -22.06
C LEU A 127 -4.96 2.49 -21.30
N TRP A 128 -4.15 1.64 -21.92
CA TRP A 128 -2.91 1.13 -21.31
C TRP A 128 -1.92 2.25 -20.98
N LEU A 129 -1.74 3.21 -21.89
CA LEU A 129 -0.89 4.37 -21.65
C LEU A 129 -1.40 5.22 -20.47
N CYS A 130 -2.72 5.37 -20.33
CA CYS A 130 -3.32 5.99 -19.15
C CYS A 130 -3.00 5.21 -17.86
N GLY A 131 -3.04 3.88 -17.88
CA GLY A 131 -2.66 3.03 -16.75
C GLY A 131 -1.18 3.20 -16.36
N LEU A 132 -0.28 3.28 -17.34
CA LEU A 132 1.15 3.56 -17.10
C LEU A 132 1.37 4.93 -16.45
N LEU A 133 0.71 5.97 -16.97
CA LEU A 133 0.80 7.32 -16.41
C LEU A 133 0.26 7.39 -14.98
N LEU A 134 -0.84 6.69 -14.71
CA LEU A 134 -1.42 6.55 -13.38
C LEU A 134 -0.45 5.86 -12.41
N ALA A 135 0.17 4.74 -12.81
CA ALA A 135 1.14 4.05 -11.98
C ALA A 135 2.38 4.90 -11.71
N ALA A 136 2.89 5.61 -12.71
CA ALA A 136 3.98 6.58 -12.54
C ALA A 136 3.60 7.69 -11.55
N GLY A 137 2.37 8.22 -11.64
CA GLY A 137 1.83 9.21 -10.71
C GLY A 137 1.70 8.67 -9.27
N THR A 138 1.30 7.41 -9.12
CA THR A 138 1.21 6.72 -7.84
C THR A 138 2.59 6.51 -7.22
N LEU A 139 3.55 5.98 -7.98
CA LEU A 139 4.93 5.80 -7.54
C LEU A 139 5.56 7.11 -7.12
N ARG A 140 5.37 8.19 -7.90
CA ARG A 140 5.81 9.54 -7.54
C ARG A 140 5.19 9.99 -6.22
N THR A 141 3.89 9.78 -6.01
CA THR A 141 3.20 10.19 -4.79
C THR A 141 3.69 9.42 -3.57
N VAL A 142 3.85 8.10 -3.69
CA VAL A 142 4.44 7.24 -2.66
C VAL A 142 5.85 7.70 -2.33
N PHE A 143 6.69 7.97 -3.34
CA PHE A 143 8.03 8.50 -3.14
C PHE A 143 8.00 9.80 -2.33
N LEU A 144 7.09 10.72 -2.64
CA LEU A 144 6.94 11.97 -1.88
C LEU A 144 6.46 11.72 -0.44
N TRP A 145 5.60 10.74 -0.17
CA TRP A 145 5.19 10.36 1.19
C TRP A 145 6.31 9.72 2.02
N LEU A 146 7.28 9.09 1.36
CA LEU A 146 8.44 8.49 1.99
C LEU A 146 9.51 9.51 2.39
N GLN A 147 9.49 10.74 1.84
CA GLN A 147 10.47 11.78 2.16
C GLN A 147 10.42 12.19 3.64
N PRO A 148 11.56 12.49 4.28
CA PRO A 148 11.55 13.02 5.65
C PRO A 148 10.68 14.28 5.76
N GLY A 149 10.03 14.43 6.91
CA GLY A 149 9.35 15.69 7.22
C GLY A 149 10.37 16.78 7.57
N ASP A 150 10.01 18.02 7.29
CA ASP A 150 10.69 19.22 7.74
C ASP A 150 10.74 19.27 9.27
N VAL A 151 11.90 19.64 9.78
CA VAL A 151 12.22 19.75 11.21
C VAL A 151 11.57 21.00 11.81
N GLN A 152 11.22 21.98 10.97
CA GLN A 152 10.53 23.18 11.41
C GLN A 152 9.05 22.92 11.69
N ASP A 153 8.51 23.75 12.58
CA ASP A 153 7.08 23.82 12.81
C ASP A 153 6.37 24.26 11.51
N ASN A 154 5.22 23.66 11.24
CA ASN A 154 4.41 24.04 10.09
C ASN A 154 3.01 24.44 10.53
N ARG A 155 2.16 24.83 9.58
CA ARG A 155 0.76 25.23 9.85
C ARG A 155 -0.09 24.18 10.56
N TYR A 156 0.37 22.93 10.65
CA TYR A 156 -0.30 21.82 11.33
C TYR A 156 0.24 21.55 12.73
N GLY A 157 1.22 22.33 13.19
CA GLY A 157 1.75 22.29 14.54
C GLY A 157 3.25 22.00 14.57
N PRO A 158 3.79 21.76 15.77
CA PRO A 158 5.20 21.52 15.94
C PRO A 158 5.63 20.20 15.31
N ALA A 159 6.89 20.10 14.91
CA ALA A 159 7.46 18.84 14.44
C ALA A 159 7.17 17.71 15.44
N PRO A 160 6.76 16.50 14.97
CA PRO A 160 6.62 15.37 15.86
C PRO A 160 7.93 15.22 16.63
N ALA A 161 7.86 14.99 17.95
CA ALA A 161 9.02 14.98 18.86
C ALA A 161 10.07 13.89 18.58
N SER A 162 10.08 13.27 17.40
CA SER A 162 10.73 12.00 17.12
C SER A 162 12.09 12.06 16.43
N THR A 163 12.74 13.21 16.22
CA THR A 163 14.01 13.19 15.45
C THR A 163 15.07 14.22 15.80
N GLN A 164 14.90 15.08 16.81
CA GLN A 164 15.96 16.04 17.18
C GLN A 164 17.19 15.38 17.83
N GLN A 165 17.13 14.08 18.12
CA GLN A 165 18.21 13.33 18.77
C GLN A 165 18.91 12.29 17.86
N TRP A 166 18.56 12.23 16.59
CA TRP A 166 19.17 11.28 15.64
C TRP A 166 20.00 12.08 14.64
N GLY A 167 21.32 12.03 14.81
CA GLY A 167 22.29 12.75 13.99
C GLY A 167 22.15 12.52 12.48
N THR A 168 22.89 13.30 11.70
CA THR A 168 22.90 13.53 10.24
C THR A 168 23.09 12.30 9.33
N ALA A 169 22.57 11.12 9.68
CA ALA A 169 22.68 9.92 8.88
C ALA A 169 21.83 10.00 7.57
N PRO A 170 22.36 9.48 6.45
CA PRO A 170 21.74 9.59 5.12
C PRO A 170 20.36 8.92 5.03
N VAL A 171 19.55 9.38 4.06
CA VAL A 171 18.12 9.06 3.81
C VAL A 171 17.76 7.55 3.82
N ILE A 172 18.72 6.66 3.58
CA ILE A 172 18.51 5.20 3.66
C ILE A 172 18.27 4.74 5.12
N ALA A 173 18.70 5.50 6.13
CA ALA A 173 18.49 5.23 7.55
C ALA A 173 17.11 5.71 8.10
N MET A 174 16.22 6.24 7.25
CA MET A 174 14.98 6.93 7.67
C MET A 174 13.70 6.09 7.67
N LEU A 175 13.77 4.79 7.34
CA LEU A 175 12.73 3.87 7.82
C LEU A 175 12.83 3.86 9.35
N PRO A 176 11.70 3.84 10.11
CA PRO A 176 11.80 3.60 11.54
C PRO A 176 12.76 2.42 11.75
N LYS A 177 13.68 2.50 12.70
CA LYS A 177 14.40 1.32 13.21
C LYS A 177 13.35 0.40 13.82
N VAL A 178 12.49 -0.17 12.99
CA VAL A 178 11.89 -1.46 13.25
C VAL A 178 13.14 -2.31 13.36
N GLY A 179 13.46 -2.72 14.59
CA GLY A 179 14.57 -3.63 14.84
C GLY A 179 14.53 -4.77 13.82
N ARG A 180 15.69 -5.38 13.54
CA ARG A 180 15.81 -6.52 12.61
C ARG A 180 14.55 -7.39 12.67
N LEU A 181 13.85 -7.49 11.53
CA LEU A 181 12.51 -8.02 11.52
C LEU A 181 12.58 -9.54 11.73
N GLY A 182 12.00 -10.04 12.82
CA GLY A 182 11.94 -11.47 13.08
C GLY A 182 11.25 -12.22 11.92
N ARG A 183 11.58 -13.51 11.77
CA ARG A 183 10.99 -14.35 10.70
C ARG A 183 9.46 -14.37 10.74
N LEU A 184 8.87 -14.52 11.93
CA LEU A 184 7.43 -14.60 12.09
C LEU A 184 6.71 -13.29 11.66
N PRO A 185 7.08 -12.09 12.16
CA PRO A 185 6.54 -10.83 11.65
C PRO A 185 6.66 -10.65 10.14
N PHE A 186 7.80 -11.06 9.55
CA PHE A 186 8.02 -10.98 8.11
C PHE A 186 7.00 -11.85 7.35
N TRP A 187 6.86 -13.12 7.73
CA TRP A 187 5.93 -14.04 7.07
C TRP A 187 4.48 -13.64 7.24
N ILE A 188 4.10 -13.09 8.40
CA ILE A 188 2.75 -12.55 8.60
C ILE A 188 2.49 -11.43 7.58
N ILE A 189 3.40 -10.47 7.41
CA ILE A 189 3.24 -9.37 6.45
C ILE A 189 3.13 -9.91 5.01
N VAL A 190 4.03 -10.83 4.62
CA VAL A 190 4.06 -11.40 3.27
C VAL A 190 2.80 -12.20 2.97
N VAL A 191 2.37 -13.10 3.87
CA VAL A 191 1.20 -13.95 3.69
C VAL A 191 -0.09 -13.13 3.69
N VAL A 192 -0.23 -12.19 4.63
CA VAL A 192 -1.41 -11.31 4.69
C VAL A 192 -1.53 -10.47 3.43
N ASN A 193 -0.43 -9.86 2.96
CA ASN A 193 -0.45 -9.06 1.74
C ASN A 193 -0.70 -9.92 0.49
N TYR A 194 -0.13 -11.12 0.41
CA TYR A 194 -0.37 -12.05 -0.70
C TYR A 194 -1.83 -12.51 -0.74
N LEU A 195 -2.40 -12.91 0.42
CA LEU A 195 -3.80 -13.30 0.51
C LEU A 195 -4.73 -12.14 0.19
N ALA A 196 -4.45 -10.94 0.73
CA ALA A 196 -5.21 -9.74 0.40
C ALA A 196 -5.16 -9.47 -1.11
N PHE A 197 -3.99 -9.54 -1.73
CA PHE A 197 -3.84 -9.38 -3.18
C PHE A 197 -4.64 -10.43 -3.95
N ARG A 198 -4.52 -11.73 -3.63
CA ARG A 198 -5.22 -12.80 -4.36
C ARG A 198 -6.74 -12.69 -4.21
N LEU A 199 -7.24 -12.49 -2.99
CA LEU A 199 -8.66 -12.32 -2.73
C LEU A 199 -9.25 -11.12 -3.48
N LEU A 200 -8.48 -10.03 -3.58
CA LEU A 200 -8.92 -8.83 -4.26
C LEU A 200 -8.80 -8.95 -5.79
N ASN A 201 -7.75 -9.60 -6.31
CA ASN A 201 -7.51 -9.75 -7.75
C ASN A 201 -8.52 -10.67 -8.41
N ASP A 202 -8.88 -11.77 -7.75
CA ASP A 202 -9.80 -12.76 -8.30
C ASP A 202 -11.27 -12.27 -8.30
N GLN A 203 -11.61 -11.25 -7.50
CA GLN A 203 -13.00 -10.84 -7.29
C GLN A 203 -13.36 -9.47 -7.89
N VAL A 204 -12.41 -8.53 -7.95
CA VAL A 204 -12.72 -7.11 -8.21
C VAL A 204 -12.04 -6.55 -9.46
N HIS A 205 -11.09 -7.27 -10.07
CA HIS A 205 -10.09 -6.65 -10.95
C HIS A 205 -9.53 -5.42 -10.25
N ILE A 206 -8.70 -5.66 -9.23
CA ILE A 206 -8.13 -4.53 -8.49
C ILE A 206 -7.38 -3.65 -9.49
N PRO A 207 -7.62 -2.34 -9.46
CA PRO A 207 -6.70 -1.42 -10.11
C PRO A 207 -5.27 -1.65 -9.62
N MET A 208 -4.37 -1.68 -10.57
CA MET A 208 -2.96 -2.01 -10.45
C MET A 208 -2.21 -1.15 -9.42
N GLU A 209 -2.71 0.04 -9.11
CA GLU A 209 -2.12 0.95 -8.14
C GLU A 209 -2.31 0.44 -6.72
N LEU A 210 -3.47 -0.16 -6.44
CA LEU A 210 -3.72 -0.84 -5.16
C LEU A 210 -2.85 -2.09 -5.06
N VAL A 211 -2.55 -2.75 -6.17
CA VAL A 211 -1.60 -3.87 -6.21
C VAL A 211 -0.23 -3.42 -5.72
N ILE A 212 0.32 -2.35 -6.30
CA ILE A 212 1.62 -1.78 -5.88
C ILE A 212 1.60 -1.37 -4.39
N LEU A 213 0.51 -0.76 -3.93
CA LEU A 213 0.35 -0.34 -2.53
C LEU A 213 0.22 -1.53 -1.56
N LEU A 214 -0.42 -2.63 -1.96
CA LEU A 214 -0.52 -3.87 -1.20
C LEU A 214 0.82 -4.61 -1.15
N TYR A 215 1.60 -4.49 -2.22
CA TYR A 215 2.94 -5.05 -2.24
C TYR A 215 3.84 -4.26 -1.29
N LEU A 216 3.81 -2.91 -1.29
CA LEU A 216 4.78 -2.03 -0.60
C LEU A 216 5.22 -2.47 0.82
N PRO A 217 4.31 -2.90 1.73
CA PRO A 217 4.72 -3.37 3.05
C PRO A 217 5.56 -4.66 3.01
N SER A 218 5.32 -5.56 2.04
CA SER A 218 6.15 -6.73 1.80
C SER A 218 7.56 -6.36 1.34
N PHE A 219 7.72 -5.32 0.50
CA PHE A 219 9.06 -4.81 0.15
C PHE A 219 9.75 -4.18 1.36
N ALA A 220 9.04 -3.33 2.10
CA ALA A 220 9.56 -2.70 3.30
C ALA A 220 9.99 -3.72 4.37
N ALA A 221 9.32 -4.88 4.43
CA ALA A 221 9.70 -6.00 5.29
C ALA A 221 10.87 -6.83 4.72
N ALA A 222 10.93 -7.01 3.38
CA ALA A 222 11.98 -7.77 2.71
C ALA A 222 13.35 -7.07 2.77
N VAL A 223 13.40 -5.74 2.72
CA VAL A 223 14.67 -4.99 2.71
C VAL A 223 15.52 -5.19 3.98
N PRO A 224 15.00 -4.97 5.21
CA PRO A 224 15.75 -5.29 6.42
C PRO A 224 16.15 -6.75 6.47
N ARG A 225 15.27 -7.65 6.01
CA ARG A 225 15.51 -9.09 6.02
C ARG A 225 16.63 -9.52 5.07
N LEU A 226 16.73 -8.91 3.89
CA LEU A 226 17.86 -9.13 2.99
C LEU A 226 19.16 -8.62 3.60
N HIS A 227 19.12 -7.47 4.24
CA HIS A 227 20.26 -6.90 4.94
C HIS A 227 20.72 -7.76 6.13
N ASP A 228 19.80 -8.49 6.75
CA ASP A 228 20.14 -9.47 7.77
C ASP A 228 20.97 -10.62 7.22
N THR A 229 20.93 -10.88 5.91
CA THR A 229 21.68 -11.96 5.24
C THR A 229 22.92 -11.44 4.51
N GLY A 230 23.39 -10.23 4.84
CA GLY A 230 24.52 -9.60 4.16
C GLY A 230 24.21 -9.12 2.74
N ARG A 231 22.93 -9.04 2.34
CA ARG A 231 22.51 -8.69 0.97
C ARG A 231 21.98 -7.27 0.86
N THR A 232 22.12 -6.69 -0.34
CA THR A 232 21.54 -5.39 -0.67
C THR A 232 20.02 -5.49 -0.89
N ALA A 233 19.34 -4.34 -0.99
CA ALA A 233 17.92 -4.27 -1.33
C ALA A 233 17.62 -4.61 -2.81
N ALA A 234 18.64 -4.78 -3.66
CA ALA A 234 18.47 -4.93 -5.10
C ALA A 234 17.60 -6.13 -5.51
N PRO A 235 17.73 -7.35 -4.92
CA PRO A 235 16.87 -8.48 -5.26
C PRO A 235 15.39 -8.23 -4.90
N ALA A 236 15.12 -7.57 -3.76
CA ALA A 236 13.76 -7.18 -3.41
C ALA A 236 13.21 -6.17 -4.42
N ALA A 237 14.00 -5.15 -4.80
CA ALA A 237 13.57 -4.14 -5.75
C ALA A 237 13.30 -4.76 -7.13
N ALA A 238 14.15 -5.67 -7.59
CA ALA A 238 13.98 -6.39 -8.84
C ALA A 238 12.73 -7.26 -8.84
N ALA A 239 12.53 -8.10 -7.82
CA ALA A 239 11.34 -8.95 -7.72
C ALA A 239 10.04 -8.13 -7.65
N PHE A 240 10.08 -7.01 -6.94
CA PHE A 240 8.94 -6.10 -6.88
C PHE A 240 8.67 -5.36 -8.18
N ALA A 241 9.73 -4.89 -8.85
CA ALA A 241 9.60 -4.25 -10.15
C ALA A 241 9.01 -5.25 -11.16
N ILE A 242 9.51 -6.49 -11.19
CA ILE A 242 8.98 -7.54 -12.05
C ILE A 242 7.50 -7.83 -11.73
N GLY A 243 7.15 -8.03 -10.45
CA GLY A 243 5.76 -8.29 -10.05
C GLY A 243 4.82 -7.09 -10.28
N ALA A 244 5.33 -5.87 -10.17
CA ALA A 244 4.56 -4.66 -10.50
C ALA A 244 4.44 -4.44 -12.02
N ILE A 245 5.42 -4.88 -12.80
CA ILE A 245 5.47 -4.78 -14.27
C ILE A 245 4.65 -5.88 -14.94
N ASP A 246 4.52 -7.06 -14.33
CA ASP A 246 3.82 -8.22 -14.90
C ASP A 246 2.40 -7.89 -15.41
N PRO A 247 1.53 -7.18 -14.65
CA PRO A 247 0.22 -6.76 -15.15
C PRO A 247 0.29 -5.80 -16.36
N PHE A 248 1.37 -5.03 -16.51
CA PHE A 248 1.59 -4.15 -17.68
C PHE A 248 2.05 -4.90 -18.92
N LEU A 249 2.73 -6.04 -18.76
CA LEU A 249 3.24 -6.81 -19.87
C LEU A 249 2.27 -7.90 -20.28
N GLU A 250 1.59 -8.53 -19.34
CA GLU A 250 0.71 -9.68 -19.58
C GLU A 250 -0.42 -9.33 -20.57
N GLY A 251 -1.12 -8.22 -20.36
CA GLY A 251 -2.21 -7.79 -21.25
C GLY A 251 -1.74 -7.48 -22.67
N PRO A 252 -0.78 -6.55 -22.86
CA PRO A 252 -0.25 -6.20 -24.17
C PRO A 252 0.44 -7.36 -24.88
N LEU A 253 1.19 -8.21 -24.18
CA LEU A 253 1.84 -9.38 -24.79
C LEU A 253 0.81 -10.44 -25.20
N LYS A 254 -0.22 -10.70 -24.39
CA LYS A 254 -1.33 -11.58 -24.77
C LYS A 254 -2.05 -11.05 -26.01
N HIS A 255 -2.42 -9.77 -26.01
CA HIS A 255 -3.10 -9.15 -27.15
C HIS A 255 -2.23 -9.14 -28.41
N TRP A 256 -0.97 -8.72 -28.28
CA TRP A 256 -0.01 -8.71 -29.39
C TRP A 256 0.22 -10.12 -29.95
N ALA A 257 0.40 -11.12 -29.09
CA ALA A 257 0.61 -12.48 -29.54
C ALA A 257 -0.68 -13.13 -30.10
N LEU A 258 -1.87 -12.70 -29.67
CA LEU A 258 -3.13 -13.06 -30.31
C LEU A 258 -3.19 -12.51 -31.75
N MET A 259 -2.67 -11.30 -31.96
CA MET A 259 -2.70 -10.58 -33.24
C MET A 259 -1.60 -11.01 -34.21
N ALA A 260 -0.36 -11.18 -33.73
CA ALA A 260 0.82 -11.44 -34.55
C ALA A 260 0.82 -12.83 -35.19
N PHE A 261 -0.03 -13.74 -34.71
CA PHE A 261 0.06 -15.16 -35.03
C PHE A 261 -1.25 -15.80 -35.51
N ALA A 262 -2.19 -15.11 -36.16
CA ALA A 262 -3.36 -15.82 -36.73
C ALA A 262 -2.92 -16.82 -37.83
N PRO A 263 -3.34 -18.12 -37.82
CA PRO A 263 -4.37 -18.81 -37.01
C PRO A 263 -3.93 -19.46 -35.68
N ASP A 264 -2.65 -19.41 -35.31
CA ASP A 264 -2.08 -19.96 -34.07
C ASP A 264 -2.03 -18.98 -32.88
N GLY A 265 -2.69 -17.82 -33.00
CA GLY A 265 -2.60 -16.69 -32.06
C GLY A 265 -3.04 -17.02 -30.65
N LEU A 266 -3.90 -18.03 -30.48
CA LEU A 266 -4.28 -18.53 -29.16
C LEU A 266 -3.08 -19.13 -28.42
N LEU A 267 -2.21 -19.86 -29.13
CA LEU A 267 -1.00 -20.48 -28.59
C LEU A 267 0.04 -19.40 -28.25
N GLY A 268 0.22 -18.43 -29.14
CA GLY A 268 1.10 -17.27 -28.91
C GLY A 268 0.67 -16.46 -27.67
N SER A 269 -0.62 -16.12 -27.58
CA SER A 269 -1.19 -15.43 -26.42
C SER A 269 -1.03 -16.25 -25.14
N PHE A 270 -1.21 -17.57 -25.20
CA PHE A 270 -1.00 -18.46 -24.06
C PHE A 270 0.47 -18.40 -23.59
N PHE A 271 1.44 -18.56 -24.49
CA PHE A 271 2.86 -18.54 -24.10
C PHE A 271 3.32 -17.16 -23.63
N ALA A 272 2.92 -16.09 -24.30
CA ALA A 272 3.35 -14.74 -23.96
C ALA A 272 2.82 -14.30 -22.59
N GLY A 273 1.56 -14.63 -22.28
CA GLY A 273 0.97 -14.39 -20.97
C GLY A 273 1.56 -15.25 -19.85
N ASN A 274 1.78 -16.54 -20.11
CA ASN A 274 2.36 -17.42 -19.10
C ASN A 274 3.84 -17.12 -18.84
N ALA A 275 4.60 -16.64 -19.85
CA ALA A 275 6.01 -16.33 -19.69
C ALA A 275 6.25 -15.20 -18.66
N THR A 276 5.45 -14.13 -18.69
CA THR A 276 5.61 -13.02 -17.73
C THR A 276 5.28 -13.47 -16.31
N VAL A 277 4.19 -14.23 -16.16
CA VAL A 277 3.78 -14.84 -14.89
C VAL A 277 4.84 -15.79 -14.35
N ILE A 278 5.48 -16.61 -15.21
CA ILE A 278 6.58 -17.50 -14.82
C ILE A 278 7.78 -16.69 -14.31
N VAL A 279 8.20 -15.64 -15.04
CA VAL A 279 9.32 -14.79 -14.63
C VAL A 279 9.03 -14.08 -13.30
N ALA A 280 7.82 -13.55 -13.13
CA ALA A 280 7.39 -12.92 -11.87
C ALA A 280 7.39 -13.91 -10.70
N ASN A 281 6.91 -15.15 -10.92
CA ASN A 281 6.95 -16.20 -9.91
C ASN A 281 8.37 -16.62 -9.57
N ILE A 282 9.26 -16.81 -10.56
CA ILE A 282 10.68 -17.15 -10.30
C ILE A 282 11.35 -16.06 -9.47
N ALA A 283 11.16 -14.78 -9.84
CA ALA A 283 11.72 -13.66 -9.08
C ALA A 283 11.17 -13.60 -7.64
N THR A 284 9.88 -13.87 -7.47
CA THR A 284 9.22 -13.94 -6.16
C THR A 284 9.76 -15.09 -5.33
N PHE A 285 9.82 -16.31 -5.87
CA PHE A 285 10.36 -17.48 -5.17
C PHE A 285 11.83 -17.30 -4.80
N TYR A 286 12.62 -16.70 -5.68
CA TYR A 286 14.00 -16.37 -5.38
C TYR A 286 14.08 -15.37 -4.21
N LEU A 287 13.30 -14.29 -4.21
CA LEU A 287 13.23 -13.36 -3.08
C LEU A 287 12.82 -14.06 -1.78
N LEU A 288 11.80 -14.91 -1.82
CA LEU A 288 11.34 -15.68 -0.66
C LEU A 288 12.44 -16.61 -0.14
N PHE A 289 13.17 -17.30 -1.03
CA PHE A 289 14.32 -18.12 -0.67
C PHE A 289 15.39 -17.29 0.05
N LEU A 290 15.72 -16.10 -0.46
CA LEU A 290 16.68 -15.20 0.19
C LEU A 290 16.20 -14.76 1.58
N CYS A 291 14.92 -14.41 1.74
CA CYS A 291 14.34 -14.01 3.03
C CYS A 291 14.19 -15.17 4.03
N TRP A 292 14.19 -16.42 3.55
CA TRP A 292 14.14 -17.62 4.39
C TRP A 292 15.48 -17.89 5.10
N GLN A 293 16.61 -17.54 4.49
CA GLN A 293 17.94 -17.87 5.01
C GLN A 293 18.22 -17.29 6.40
N PRO A 294 18.91 -17.99 7.33
CA PRO A 294 19.29 -17.42 8.62
C PRO A 294 20.01 -16.07 8.46
N GLY A 295 19.72 -15.13 9.35
CA GLY A 295 20.45 -13.87 9.38
C GLY A 295 21.85 -14.07 9.92
N GLU A 296 22.79 -13.24 9.46
CA GLU A 296 24.14 -13.16 10.02
C GLU A 296 24.08 -12.71 11.49
N PRO A 297 24.91 -13.29 12.36
CA PRO A 297 25.04 -12.82 13.73
C PRO A 297 25.59 -11.39 13.77
N GLY A 298 25.24 -10.65 14.80
CA GLY A 298 25.69 -9.28 15.08
C GLY A 298 24.63 -8.20 14.83
N SER A 299 25.09 -6.96 14.94
CA SER A 299 24.29 -5.77 14.63
C SER A 299 24.48 -5.30 13.21
N ASN A 300 23.40 -4.87 12.56
CA ASN A 300 23.46 -4.13 11.30
C ASN A 300 22.82 -2.74 11.45
N GLN A 301 22.68 -1.99 10.36
CA GLN A 301 22.06 -0.65 10.37
C GLN A 301 20.61 -0.62 10.89
N TYR A 302 19.95 -1.79 10.97
CA TYR A 302 18.60 -1.98 11.51
C TYR A 302 18.56 -2.47 12.96
N GLY A 303 19.70 -2.72 13.62
CA GLY A 303 19.79 -3.11 15.04
C GLY A 303 20.48 -4.46 15.26
N GLN A 304 20.41 -4.97 16.50
CA GLN A 304 20.92 -6.29 16.88
C GLN A 304 20.10 -7.44 16.28
N GLY A 305 20.74 -8.59 16.06
CA GLY A 305 20.11 -9.84 15.64
C GLY A 305 18.89 -10.20 16.49
N PRO A 306 17.74 -10.60 15.91
CA PRO A 306 16.58 -10.96 16.71
C PRO A 306 16.85 -12.21 17.57
N ALA A 307 17.77 -13.08 17.13
CA ALA A 307 18.24 -14.22 17.93
C ALA A 307 19.12 -13.77 19.12
N GLU A 308 19.94 -12.74 18.92
CA GLU A 308 20.85 -12.21 19.96
C GLU A 308 20.10 -11.32 20.94
N ALA A 309 19.17 -10.49 20.47
CA ALA A 309 18.31 -9.66 21.30
C ALA A 309 17.46 -10.51 22.26
N ALA A 310 16.99 -11.68 21.81
CA ALA A 310 16.26 -12.61 22.68
C ALA A 310 17.16 -13.22 23.77
N ILE A 311 18.44 -13.45 23.47
CA ILE A 311 19.43 -13.93 24.45
C ILE A 311 19.78 -12.81 25.42
N ASP A 312 20.04 -11.60 24.95
CA ASP A 312 20.37 -10.44 25.77
C ASP A 312 19.20 -10.09 26.71
N ASP A 313 17.94 -10.12 26.24
CA ASP A 313 16.76 -9.91 27.08
C ASP A 313 16.65 -11.00 28.16
N PHE A 314 16.89 -12.27 27.80
CA PHE A 314 16.85 -13.37 28.76
C PHE A 314 18.00 -13.27 29.79
N VAL A 315 19.21 -12.94 29.35
CA VAL A 315 20.37 -12.73 30.23
C VAL A 315 20.12 -11.53 31.13
N THR A 316 19.55 -10.44 30.62
CA THR A 316 19.23 -9.24 31.42
C THR A 316 18.12 -9.52 32.43
N GLN A 317 17.10 -10.29 32.05
CA GLN A 317 16.04 -10.71 32.98
C GLN A 317 16.52 -11.69 34.04
N SER A 318 17.43 -12.62 33.70
CA SER A 318 18.01 -13.57 34.65
C SER A 318 19.11 -12.97 35.52
N ALA A 319 19.82 -11.94 35.03
CA ALA A 319 20.83 -11.21 35.78
C ALA A 319 20.26 -10.07 36.63
N SER A 320 19.00 -9.66 36.44
CA SER A 320 18.34 -8.72 37.36
C SER A 320 18.03 -9.46 38.66
N PRO A 321 18.71 -9.16 39.79
CA PRO A 321 18.39 -9.76 41.06
C PRO A 321 17.14 -9.08 41.61
N GLN A 322 15.98 -9.33 41.00
CA GLN A 322 14.71 -9.23 41.70
C GLN A 322 14.60 -10.44 42.64
N ALA A 323 15.50 -10.52 43.61
CA ALA A 323 15.09 -11.01 44.90
C ALA A 323 13.97 -10.06 45.33
N PRO A 324 12.71 -10.50 45.47
CA PRO A 324 11.67 -9.63 45.99
C PRO A 324 12.23 -9.05 47.29
N ALA A 325 12.40 -7.72 47.32
CA ALA A 325 12.87 -7.04 48.50
C ALA A 325 11.97 -7.52 49.62
N ARG A 326 12.54 -8.34 50.51
CA ARG A 326 11.90 -8.79 51.74
C ARG A 326 11.30 -7.52 52.33
N PRO A 327 9.97 -7.39 52.48
CA PRO A 327 9.37 -6.12 52.86
C PRO A 327 10.03 -5.69 54.16
N THR A 328 10.94 -4.72 54.07
CA THR A 328 11.52 -4.06 55.21
C THR A 328 10.32 -3.43 55.88
N ALA A 329 10.04 -3.90 57.10
CA ALA A 329 8.92 -3.44 57.92
C ALA A 329 8.80 -1.92 57.76
N GLN A 330 7.77 -1.48 57.05
CA GLN A 330 7.46 -0.08 56.96
C GLN A 330 7.11 0.34 58.38
N THR A 331 8.04 1.03 59.04
CA THR A 331 7.76 1.77 60.24
C THR A 331 6.65 2.74 59.89
N TYR A 332 5.43 2.40 60.30
CA TYR A 332 4.23 3.20 60.12
C TYR A 332 4.42 4.47 60.95
N VAL A 333 5.06 5.49 60.38
CA VAL A 333 5.07 6.83 60.96
C VAL A 333 3.67 7.38 60.75
N ALA A 334 2.85 7.28 61.78
CA ALA A 334 1.51 7.83 61.83
C ALA A 334 1.57 9.32 61.47
N LYS A 335 1.07 9.66 60.29
CA LYS A 335 0.84 11.06 59.89
C LYS A 335 -0.23 11.63 60.82
N PRO A 336 0.03 12.71 61.57
CA PRO A 336 -1.00 13.34 62.39
C PRO A 336 -2.11 13.86 61.46
N VAL A 337 -3.32 13.39 61.70
CA VAL A 337 -4.53 13.83 61.02
C VAL A 337 -4.84 15.25 61.48
N THR A 338 -4.42 16.24 60.71
CA THR A 338 -4.92 17.62 60.87
C THR A 338 -6.35 17.68 60.35
N ARG A 339 -7.29 17.78 61.30
CA ARG A 339 -8.71 18.07 61.08
C ARG A 339 -8.84 19.45 60.43
N GLY A 340 -8.86 19.49 59.10
CA GLY A 340 -9.20 20.70 58.33
C GLY A 340 -10.70 20.98 58.47
N ALA A 341 -11.04 22.01 59.25
CA ALA A 341 -12.39 22.54 59.35
C ALA A 341 -12.82 23.15 58.00
N ALA A 342 -13.77 22.50 57.32
CA ALA A 342 -14.38 23.01 56.10
C ALA A 342 -15.38 24.13 56.45
N GLN A 343 -14.95 25.38 56.31
CA GLN A 343 -15.84 26.54 56.25
C GLN A 343 -16.55 26.57 54.89
N ARG A 344 -17.83 26.17 54.86
CA ARG A 344 -18.74 26.41 53.73
C ARG A 344 -19.23 27.87 53.79
N SER A 345 -18.72 28.74 52.93
CA SER A 345 -19.33 30.04 52.67
C SER A 345 -20.40 29.92 51.58
N PHE A 346 -21.67 30.06 51.98
CA PHE A 346 -22.80 30.22 51.07
C PHE A 346 -22.76 31.61 50.42
N GLY A 347 -22.49 31.66 49.12
CA GLY A 347 -22.63 32.87 48.31
C GLY A 347 -24.07 33.08 47.88
N LYS A 348 -24.70 34.14 48.38
CA LYS A 348 -25.99 34.69 47.93
C LYS A 348 -25.89 35.13 46.46
N ARG A 349 -26.83 34.68 45.62
CA ARG A 349 -27.17 35.34 44.35
C ARG A 349 -28.11 36.51 44.65
N ALA A 350 -27.75 37.70 44.18
CA ALA A 350 -28.64 38.85 44.09
C ALA A 350 -29.22 38.93 42.68
N ASN A 351 -30.42 39.52 42.62
CA ASN A 351 -31.36 39.64 41.51
C ASN A 351 -30.82 40.32 40.26
#